data_AF-A0A521WIL4-F1
#
_entry.id   AF-A0A521WIL4-F1
#
_cell.length_a   1.000
_cell.length_b   1.000
_cell.length_c   1.000
_cell.angle_alpha   90.00
_cell.angle_beta   90.00
_cell.angle_gamma   90.00
#
_symmetry.space_group_name_H-M   'P 1'
#
loop_
_entity.id
_entity.type
_entity.pdbx_description
1 polymer ?
#
loop_
_entity_poly.entity_id
_entity_poly.type
_entity_poly.pdbx_seq_one_letter_code
_entity_poly.pdbx_strand_id
1 'polypeptide(L)'
;ANTCLGSTPFSSSSTTSSLIAITSLLREVWPDHTKIWIVPFLNAQGQSLSRAGFEYILAKHVKTATTKVPSLATKRISPHVLRHSCAMHTLQATHDVRKVSLWLGHATLQSTEIYLRADPTEKLEALAAMTAPSIKRGRFHAPDKLLALLRSSSADRRSRYAQ
;
A
#
# COMPACT_ATOMS: atom_id res chain seq x y z
N ALA A 1 -42.83 -2.26 -44.83
CA ALA A 1 -41.96 -1.60 -45.83
C ALA A 1 -41.49 -0.26 -45.27
N ASN A 2 -40.16 -0.08 -45.18
CA ASN A 2 -39.34 1.13 -45.48
C ASN A 2 -39.78 2.51 -44.94
N THR A 3 -38.94 3.47 -44.50
CA THR A 3 -37.55 3.63 -44.02
C THR A 3 -37.38 5.12 -43.65
N CYS A 4 -36.59 5.43 -42.61
CA CYS A 4 -35.64 6.56 -42.46
C CYS A 4 -36.04 8.06 -42.30
N LEU A 5 -35.11 8.74 -41.58
CA LEU A 5 -34.74 10.18 -41.50
C LEU A 5 -35.39 11.01 -40.36
N GLY A 6 -34.67 11.75 -39.50
CA GLY A 6 -33.24 12.04 -39.41
C GLY A 6 -32.94 12.91 -38.17
N SER A 7 -31.87 12.58 -37.45
CA SER A 7 -31.28 13.33 -36.34
C SER A 7 -30.37 14.45 -36.87
N THR A 8 -30.55 15.67 -36.38
CA THR A 8 -29.68 16.81 -36.69
C THR A 8 -28.36 16.76 -35.91
N PRO A 9 -27.20 17.06 -36.52
CA PRO A 9 -25.91 17.12 -35.83
C PRO A 9 -25.60 18.53 -35.31
N PHE A 10 -25.05 18.58 -34.10
CA PHE A 10 -24.51 19.77 -33.44
C PHE A 10 -23.18 20.17 -34.09
N SER A 11 -23.04 21.44 -34.46
CA SER A 11 -21.88 22.02 -35.17
C SER A 11 -20.67 22.17 -34.24
N SER A 12 -19.54 21.52 -34.56
CA SER A 12 -18.27 21.62 -33.81
C SER A 12 -17.07 21.69 -34.77
N SER A 13 -16.80 22.86 -35.37
CA SER A 13 -15.73 23.01 -36.37
C SER A 13 -14.71 24.13 -36.12
N SER A 14 -14.81 24.90 -35.03
CA SER A 14 -13.90 26.04 -34.81
C SER A 14 -12.90 25.85 -33.64
N THR A 15 -13.22 25.04 -32.64
CA THR A 15 -12.38 24.88 -31.43
C THR A 15 -11.23 23.87 -31.59
N THR A 16 -11.35 22.95 -32.54
CA THR A 16 -10.37 21.87 -32.79
C THR A 16 -9.09 22.40 -33.45
N SER A 17 -9.19 23.38 -34.34
CA SER A 17 -8.02 23.92 -35.06
C SER A 17 -7.06 24.69 -34.16
N SER A 18 -7.57 25.44 -33.17
CA SER A 18 -6.73 26.18 -32.21
C SER A 18 -5.99 25.24 -31.25
N LEU A 19 -6.64 24.15 -30.82
CA LEU A 19 -6.02 23.15 -29.94
C LEU A 19 -4.92 22.37 -30.67
N ILE A 20 -5.11 22.05 -31.95
CA ILE A 20 -4.09 21.38 -32.79
C ILE A 20 -2.89 22.31 -33.05
N ALA A 21 -3.12 23.61 -33.25
CA ALA A 21 -2.04 24.57 -33.44
C ALA A 21 -1.19 24.76 -32.16
N ILE A 22 -1.83 24.83 -30.98
CA ILE A 22 -1.14 24.95 -29.69
C ILE A 22 -0.34 23.68 -29.37
N THR A 23 -0.91 22.49 -29.61
CA THR A 23 -0.17 21.23 -29.40
C THR A 23 0.98 21.03 -30.39
N SER A 24 0.86 21.54 -31.61
CA SER A 24 1.96 21.53 -32.60
C SER A 24 3.10 22.46 -32.19
N LEU A 25 2.81 23.70 -31.74
CA LEU A 25 3.81 24.65 -31.27
C LEU A 25 4.55 24.16 -30.02
N LEU A 26 3.83 23.54 -29.07
CA LEU A 26 4.43 22.95 -27.87
C LEU A 26 5.36 21.77 -28.19
N ARG A 27 5.15 21.09 -29.32
CA ARG A 27 6.01 19.99 -29.79
C ARG A 27 7.27 20.48 -30.51
N GLU A 28 7.21 21.66 -31.14
CA GLU A 28 8.35 22.26 -31.86
C GLU A 28 9.32 22.99 -30.92
N VAL A 29 8.80 23.64 -29.87
CA VAL A 29 9.61 24.36 -28.87
C VAL A 29 10.34 23.40 -27.92
N TRP A 30 9.91 22.13 -27.81
CA TRP A 30 10.52 21.19 -26.86
C TRP A 30 10.39 19.72 -27.30
N PRO A 31 11.36 19.21 -28.07
CA PRO A 31 11.28 17.90 -28.71
C PRO A 31 11.37 16.70 -27.76
N ASP A 32 11.83 16.87 -26.50
CA ASP A 32 12.24 15.75 -25.62
C ASP A 32 11.28 15.46 -24.45
N HIS A 33 10.03 15.89 -24.58
CA HIS A 33 9.07 15.86 -23.48
C HIS A 33 8.63 14.45 -23.04
N THR A 34 8.61 13.43 -23.90
CA THR A 34 8.02 12.13 -23.55
C THR A 34 8.76 11.37 -22.44
N LYS A 35 10.05 11.67 -22.21
CA LYS A 35 10.83 11.06 -21.10
C LYS A 35 10.71 11.84 -19.78
N ILE A 36 10.44 13.14 -19.84
CA ILE A 36 10.50 14.04 -18.67
C ILE A 36 9.18 14.01 -17.89
N TRP A 37 8.03 13.84 -18.54
CA TRP A 37 6.72 13.87 -17.85
C TRP A 37 6.42 12.64 -16.98
N ILE A 38 7.19 11.56 -17.09
CA ILE A 38 6.92 10.29 -16.39
C ILE A 38 7.88 10.04 -15.22
N VAL A 39 8.92 10.88 -15.07
CA VAL A 39 9.94 10.70 -14.04
C VAL A 39 9.86 11.85 -13.02
N PRO A 40 9.09 11.70 -11.92
CA PRO A 40 8.83 12.79 -10.99
C PRO A 40 10.06 13.23 -10.19
N PHE A 41 11.12 12.41 -10.14
CA PHE A 41 12.34 12.72 -9.40
C PHE A 41 13.57 12.45 -10.26
N LEU A 42 14.39 13.49 -10.44
CA LEU A 42 15.62 13.43 -11.21
C LEU A 42 16.86 13.45 -10.29
N ASN A 43 17.93 12.81 -10.72
CA ASN A 43 19.25 12.94 -10.12
C ASN A 43 19.95 14.22 -10.63
N ALA A 44 21.14 14.53 -10.09
CA ALA A 44 21.92 15.70 -10.50
C ALA A 44 22.35 15.70 -11.98
N GLN A 45 22.26 14.55 -12.66
CA GLN A 45 22.57 14.38 -14.08
C GLN A 45 21.31 14.42 -14.96
N GLY A 46 20.13 14.75 -14.41
CA GLY A 46 18.87 14.81 -15.15
C GLY A 46 18.26 13.45 -15.49
N GLN A 47 18.76 12.36 -14.93
CA GLN A 47 18.22 11.01 -15.11
C GLN A 47 17.26 10.64 -13.97
N SER A 48 16.50 9.55 -14.10
CA SER A 48 15.62 9.05 -13.04
C SER A 48 16.37 8.76 -11.74
N LEU A 49 15.82 9.26 -10.62
CA LEU A 49 16.36 9.02 -9.29
C LEU A 49 16.14 7.55 -8.91
N SER A 50 17.23 6.81 -8.77
CA SER A 50 17.17 5.43 -8.32
C SER A 50 16.91 5.33 -6.82
N ARG A 51 16.42 4.16 -6.38
CA ARG A 51 16.27 3.84 -4.95
C ARG A 51 17.57 4.06 -4.17
N ALA A 52 18.70 3.59 -4.71
CA ALA A 52 20.02 3.77 -4.09
C ALA A 52 20.42 5.24 -4.01
N GLY A 53 20.08 6.05 -5.03
CA GLY A 53 20.29 7.49 -5.01
C GLY A 53 19.49 8.18 -3.91
N PHE A 54 18.23 7.78 -3.70
CA PHE A 54 17.44 8.28 -2.58
C PHE A 54 17.99 7.84 -1.23
N GLU A 55 18.42 6.58 -1.08
CA GLU A 55 19.08 6.08 0.13
C GLU A 55 20.37 6.85 0.45
N TYR A 56 21.16 7.20 -0.56
CA TYR A 56 22.35 8.04 -0.41
C TYR A 56 22.01 9.46 0.08
N ILE A 57 21.03 10.12 -0.54
CA ILE A 57 20.57 11.44 -0.13
C ILE A 57 20.05 11.41 1.31
N LEU A 58 19.27 10.39 1.66
CA LEU A 58 18.77 10.19 3.01
C LEU A 58 19.91 10.04 4.02
N ALA A 59 20.91 9.22 3.73
CA ALA A 59 22.07 9.04 4.60
C ALA A 59 22.84 10.35 4.83
N LYS A 60 22.98 11.19 3.80
CA LYS A 60 23.58 12.52 3.91
C LYS A 60 22.80 13.43 4.88
N HIS A 61 21.47 13.43 4.79
CA HIS A 61 20.62 14.19 5.69
C HIS A 61 20.64 13.64 7.12
N VAL A 62 20.64 12.32 7.30
CA VAL A 62 20.77 11.68 8.61
C VAL A 62 22.08 12.10 9.28
N LYS A 63 23.21 12.04 8.56
CA LYS A 63 24.51 12.49 9.08
C LYS A 63 24.47 13.95 9.56
N THR A 64 23.80 14.81 8.80
CA THR A 64 23.63 16.22 9.15
C THR A 64 22.69 16.40 10.35
N ALA A 65 21.63 15.61 10.45
CA ALA A 65 20.68 15.66 11.57
C ALA A 65 21.29 15.14 12.87
N THR A 66 22.20 14.16 12.80
CA THR A 66 22.90 13.60 13.95
C THR A 66 23.70 14.65 14.73
N THR A 67 24.19 15.72 14.08
CA THR A 67 24.91 16.80 14.78
C THR A 67 23.99 17.56 15.75
N LYS A 68 22.70 17.66 15.42
CA LYS A 68 21.68 18.29 16.28
C LYS A 68 21.02 17.29 17.24
N VAL A 69 20.86 16.05 16.80
CA VAL A 69 20.18 14.98 17.54
C VAL A 69 21.07 13.73 17.56
N PRO A 70 21.97 13.59 18.56
CA PRO A 70 22.95 12.50 18.61
C PRO A 70 22.33 11.10 18.66
N SER A 71 21.11 10.96 19.20
CA SER A 71 20.38 9.69 19.28
C SER A 71 20.02 9.09 17.92
N LEU A 72 20.15 9.83 16.81
CA LEU A 72 19.95 9.30 15.46
C LEU A 72 21.12 8.42 15.00
N ALA A 73 22.32 8.59 15.56
CA ALA A 73 23.51 7.83 15.16
C ALA A 73 23.35 6.32 15.37
N THR A 74 22.59 5.91 16.38
CA THR A 74 22.39 4.50 16.75
C THR A 74 21.18 3.87 16.05
N LYS A 75 20.36 4.67 15.35
CA LYS A 75 19.11 4.20 14.73
C LYS A 75 19.36 3.81 13.28
N ARG A 76 18.77 2.68 12.86
CA ARG A 76 18.73 2.26 11.44
C ARG A 76 17.65 3.07 10.72
N ILE A 77 18.06 3.98 9.84
CA ILE A 77 17.15 4.83 9.06
C ILE A 77 17.24 4.42 7.60
N SER A 78 16.11 4.05 7.02
CA SER A 78 15.98 3.71 5.60
C SER A 78 14.62 4.18 5.08
N PRO A 79 14.42 4.27 3.75
CA PRO A 79 13.14 4.71 3.19
C PRO A 79 11.96 3.86 3.66
N HIS A 80 12.18 2.54 3.81
CA HIS A 80 11.17 1.63 4.31
C HIS A 80 10.84 1.89 5.80
N VAL A 81 11.84 2.18 6.63
CA VAL A 81 11.64 2.51 8.05
C VAL A 81 10.91 3.84 8.21
N LEU A 82 11.21 4.83 7.35
CA LEU A 82 10.48 6.10 7.33
C LEU A 82 9.01 5.91 6.96
N ARG A 83 8.72 5.10 5.92
CA ARG A 83 7.35 4.74 5.55
C ARG A 83 6.61 4.07 6.70
N HIS A 84 7.27 3.14 7.38
CA HIS A 84 6.70 2.45 8.54
C HIS A 84 6.42 3.41 9.70
N SER A 85 7.35 4.32 10.00
CA SER A 85 7.19 5.32 11.07
C SER A 85 6.05 6.29 10.77
N CYS A 86 5.92 6.74 9.53
CA CYS A 86 4.81 7.57 9.06
C CYS A 86 3.45 6.86 9.24
N ALA A 87 3.39 5.59 8.85
CA ALA A 87 2.19 4.77 9.01
C ALA A 87 1.80 4.59 10.48
N MET A 88 2.77 4.28 11.35
CA MET A 88 2.54 4.15 12.79
C MET A 88 2.05 5.46 13.40
N HIS A 89 2.66 6.59 13.04
CA HIS A 89 2.23 7.89 13.54
C HIS A 89 0.81 8.26 13.06
N THR A 90 0.48 7.91 11.82
CA THR A 90 -0.87 8.09 11.28
C THR A 90 -1.90 7.22 12.00
N LEU A 91 -1.53 5.96 12.31
CA LEU A 91 -2.38 5.05 13.08
C LEU A 91 -2.68 5.65 14.46
N GLN A 92 -1.63 6.05 15.18
CA GLN A 92 -1.74 6.66 16.50
C GLN A 92 -2.60 7.94 16.52
N ALA A 93 -2.57 8.73 15.45
CA ALA A 93 -3.36 9.96 15.36
C ALA A 93 -4.83 9.71 14.97
N THR A 94 -5.11 8.67 14.17
CA THR A 94 -6.44 8.45 13.59
C THR A 94 -7.25 7.34 14.25
N HIS A 95 -6.59 6.48 15.00
CA HIS A 95 -7.13 5.27 15.60
C HIS A 95 -7.92 4.38 14.61
N ASP A 96 -7.57 4.44 13.31
CA ASP A 96 -8.31 3.78 12.24
C ASP A 96 -7.37 3.22 11.17
N VAL A 97 -7.19 1.91 11.22
CA VAL A 97 -6.36 1.14 10.28
C VAL A 97 -6.81 1.28 8.82
N ARG A 98 -8.10 1.54 8.56
CA ARG A 98 -8.61 1.69 7.18
C ARG A 98 -8.13 2.99 6.57
N LYS A 99 -8.06 4.06 7.35
CA LYS A 99 -7.49 5.34 6.91
C LYS A 99 -6.02 5.17 6.58
N VAL A 100 -5.23 4.53 7.45
CA VAL A 100 -3.81 4.26 7.19
C VAL A 100 -3.62 3.47 5.89
N SER A 101 -4.44 2.44 5.66
CA SER A 101 -4.41 1.64 4.42
C SER A 101 -4.67 2.48 3.16
N LEU A 102 -5.64 3.39 3.23
CA LEU A 102 -5.98 4.31 2.14
C LEU A 102 -4.85 5.30 1.86
N TRP A 103 -4.29 5.90 2.91
CA TRP A 103 -3.18 6.86 2.83
C TRP A 103 -1.89 6.26 2.24
N LEU A 104 -1.65 4.96 2.50
CA LEU A 104 -0.48 4.25 1.97
C LEU A 104 -0.74 3.59 0.60
N GLY A 105 -1.97 3.62 0.11
CA GLY A 105 -2.38 3.01 -1.16
C GLY A 105 -2.28 1.48 -1.15
N HIS A 106 -2.50 0.83 0.00
CA HIS A 106 -2.46 -0.62 0.09
C HIS A 106 -3.72 -1.24 -0.54
N ALA A 107 -3.54 -2.10 -1.54
CA ALA A 107 -4.64 -2.83 -2.17
C ALA A 107 -5.24 -3.92 -1.26
N THR A 108 -4.50 -4.37 -0.25
CA THR A 108 -4.93 -5.39 0.71
C THR A 108 -4.64 -4.96 2.15
N LEU A 109 -5.54 -5.27 3.09
CA LEU A 109 -5.38 -4.95 4.51
C LEU A 109 -4.27 -5.75 5.21
N GLN A 110 -3.76 -6.81 4.58
CA GLN A 110 -2.73 -7.69 5.14
C GLN A 110 -1.41 -6.96 5.40
N SER A 111 -1.03 -6.02 4.52
CA SER A 111 0.16 -5.18 4.71
C SER A 111 -0.03 -4.11 5.78
N THR A 112 -1.27 -3.83 6.17
CA THR A 112 -1.62 -2.85 7.22
C THR A 112 -1.80 -3.53 8.59
N GLU A 113 -2.06 -4.84 8.63
CA GLU A 113 -2.11 -5.64 9.87
C GLU A 113 -0.78 -5.59 10.65
N ILE A 114 0.35 -5.42 9.95
CA ILE A 114 1.67 -5.31 10.58
C ILE A 114 1.76 -4.15 11.58
N TYR A 115 0.97 -3.08 11.37
CA TYR A 115 0.94 -1.92 12.26
C TYR A 115 0.12 -2.18 13.53
N LEU A 116 -0.99 -2.92 13.41
CA LEU A 116 -1.81 -3.34 14.57
C LEU A 116 -1.08 -4.33 15.49
N ARG A 117 -0.15 -5.13 14.95
CA ARG A 117 0.69 -6.02 15.75
C ARG A 117 1.82 -5.27 16.46
N ALA A 118 2.25 -4.13 15.91
CA ALA A 118 3.32 -3.32 16.47
C ALA A 118 2.82 -2.43 17.63
N ASP A 119 1.59 -1.92 17.54
CA ASP A 119 0.95 -1.17 18.62
C ASP A 119 -0.31 -1.91 19.12
N PRO A 120 -0.23 -2.62 20.27
CA PRO A 120 -1.36 -3.38 20.79
C PRO A 120 -2.43 -2.47 21.43
N THR A 121 -2.22 -1.16 21.52
CA THR A 121 -3.09 -0.25 22.28
C THR A 121 -4.53 -0.29 21.77
N GLU A 122 -4.75 -0.10 20.45
CA GLU A 122 -6.09 -0.18 19.86
C GLU A 122 -6.72 -1.57 20.03
N LYS A 123 -5.92 -2.63 19.91
CA LYS A 123 -6.40 -4.01 20.10
C LYS A 123 -6.85 -4.22 21.54
N LEU A 124 -6.10 -3.72 22.51
CA LEU A 124 -6.42 -3.83 23.93
C LEU A 124 -7.63 -2.97 24.29
N GLU A 125 -7.75 -1.76 23.72
CA GLU A 125 -8.93 -0.90 23.88
C GLU A 125 -10.18 -1.53 23.28
N ALA A 126 -10.09 -2.11 22.07
CA ALA A 126 -11.20 -2.83 21.47
C ALA A 126 -11.61 -4.06 22.31
N LEU A 127 -10.63 -4.80 22.83
CA LEU A 127 -10.88 -5.92 23.74
C LEU A 127 -11.49 -5.48 25.07
N ALA A 128 -11.12 -4.30 25.59
CA ALA A 128 -11.66 -3.74 26.82
C ALA A 128 -13.07 -3.16 26.62
N ALA A 129 -13.36 -2.58 25.46
CA ALA A 129 -14.67 -2.05 25.09
C ALA A 129 -15.69 -3.17 24.81
N MET A 130 -15.23 -4.32 24.33
CA MET A 130 -16.08 -5.49 24.16
C MET A 130 -16.37 -6.14 25.52
N THR A 131 -17.66 -6.30 25.84
CA THR A 131 -18.05 -7.15 26.98
C THR A 131 -17.45 -8.53 26.79
N ALA A 132 -16.70 -9.02 27.80
CA ALA A 132 -16.14 -10.36 27.76
C ALA A 132 -17.26 -11.34 27.41
N PRO A 133 -17.14 -12.11 26.31
CA PRO A 133 -18.17 -13.07 25.98
C PRO A 133 -18.25 -14.05 27.16
N SER A 134 -19.45 -14.24 27.71
CA SER A 134 -19.71 -15.16 28.83
C SER A 134 -19.64 -16.62 28.38
N ILE A 135 -18.57 -16.96 27.65
CA ILE A 135 -18.25 -18.31 27.26
C ILE A 135 -17.80 -19.00 28.54
N LYS A 136 -18.66 -19.88 29.06
CA LYS A 136 -18.27 -20.81 30.12
C LYS A 136 -17.01 -21.52 29.65
N ARG A 137 -15.91 -21.35 30.39
CA ARG A 137 -14.66 -22.08 30.15
C ARG A 137 -14.94 -23.58 30.34
N GLY A 138 -15.32 -24.26 29.28
CA GLY A 138 -15.44 -25.71 29.25
C GLY A 138 -14.10 -26.34 28.89
N ARG A 139 -13.74 -27.47 29.51
CA ARG A 139 -12.74 -28.35 28.93
C ARG A 139 -13.33 -28.92 27.65
N PHE A 140 -12.67 -28.66 26.52
CA PHE A 140 -13.07 -29.25 25.26
C PHE A 140 -12.97 -30.78 25.35
N HIS A 141 -14.11 -31.46 25.26
CA HIS A 141 -14.17 -32.90 25.07
C HIS A 141 -14.41 -33.14 23.59
N ALA A 142 -13.41 -33.72 22.92
CA ALA A 142 -13.55 -34.06 21.51
C ALA A 142 -14.63 -35.14 21.37
N PRO A 143 -15.69 -34.93 20.56
CA PRO A 143 -16.72 -35.93 20.37
C PRO A 143 -16.12 -37.16 19.67
N ASP A 144 -16.56 -38.37 20.04
CA ASP A 144 -16.02 -39.63 19.53
C ASP A 144 -16.04 -39.73 18.00
N LYS A 145 -17.05 -39.12 17.36
CA LYS A 145 -17.14 -39.02 15.90
C LYS A 145 -15.96 -38.26 15.30
N LEU A 146 -15.51 -37.19 15.94
CA LEU A 146 -14.36 -36.39 15.48
C LEU A 146 -13.05 -37.18 15.70
N LEU A 147 -12.92 -37.88 16.83
CA LEU A 147 -11.79 -38.76 17.08
C LEU A 147 -11.73 -39.92 16.06
N ALA A 148 -12.88 -40.50 15.72
CA ALA A 148 -12.98 -41.55 14.71
C ALA A 148 -12.61 -41.05 13.30
N LEU A 149 -13.07 -39.85 12.92
CA LEU A 149 -12.74 -39.23 11.63
C LEU A 149 -11.25 -38.87 11.51
N LEU A 150 -10.63 -38.37 12.59
CA LEU A 150 -9.19 -38.10 12.59
C LEU A 150 -8.38 -39.40 12.50
N ARG A 151 -8.81 -40.46 13.19
CA ARG A 151 -8.17 -41.78 13.13
C ARG A 151 -8.26 -42.37 11.72
N SER A 152 -9.44 -42.35 11.08
CA SER A 152 -9.59 -42.86 9.70
C SER A 152 -8.76 -42.06 8.69
N SER A 153 -8.73 -40.73 8.81
CA SER A 153 -7.90 -39.86 7.96
C SER A 153 -6.39 -40.07 8.16
N SER A 154 -5.97 -40.44 9.37
CA SER A 154 -4.56 -40.71 9.68
C SER A 154 -4.10 -42.09 9.17
N ALA A 155 -5.00 -43.08 9.15
CA ALA A 155 -4.73 -44.41 8.59
C ALA A 155 -4.61 -44.35 7.05
N ASP A 156 -5.50 -43.61 6.39
CA ASP A 156 -5.48 -43.39 4.94
C ASP A 156 -4.21 -42.66 4.47
N ARG A 157 -3.70 -41.69 5.25
CA ARG A 157 -2.44 -41.00 4.92
C ARG A 157 -1.21 -41.88 5.05
N ARG A 158 -1.17 -42.85 5.98
CA ARG A 158 -0.02 -43.76 6.12
C ARG A 158 0.11 -44.76 4.96
N SER A 159 -1.00 -45.15 4.35
CA SER A 159 -0.99 -46.04 3.18
C SER A 159 -0.44 -45.38 1.91
N ARG A 160 -0.56 -44.05 1.78
CA ARG A 160 -0.16 -43.30 0.57
C ARG A 160 1.34 -43.00 0.44
N TYR A 161 2.12 -43.21 1.50
CA TYR A 161 3.58 -43.02 1.50
C TYR A 161 4.36 -44.33 1.66
N ALA A 162 3.67 -45.48 1.59
CA ALA A 162 4.26 -46.82 1.66
C ALA A 162 4.39 -47.49 0.27
N GLN A 163 4.36 -46.70 -0.81
CA GLN A 163 4.71 -47.10 -2.17
C GLN A 163 5.96 -46.37 -2.62
#